data_AF-A0A923U108-F1
#
_entry.id   AF-A0A923U108-F1
#
_cell.length_a   1.000
_cell.length_b   1.000
_cell.length_c   1.000
_cell.angle_alpha   90.00
_cell.angle_beta   90.00
_cell.angle_gamma   90.00
#
_symmetry.space_group_name_H-M   'P 1'
#
loop_
_entity.id
_entity.type
_entity.pdbx_description
1 polymer ?
#
loop_
_entity_poly.entity_id
_entity_poly.type
_entity_poly.pdbx_seq_one_letter_code
_entity_poly.pdbx_strand_id
1 'polypeptide(L)'
;MSAYSRKKRSLLINPKFQWTLIGFAAAMAALVLIAVYALLIFAFHQFVQIGVQAGLPPEHIYFQFIHMQESTFSRIMLTLALIVGIILVSGGLVISHKIAGPIYRMQKEFNGMAAGDPVDLTPVHFRKGDYFPELADSFNALVTIWKSKKP
;
A
#
# COMPACT_ATOMS: atom_id res chain seq x y z
N MET A 1 42.69 -8.58 3.24
CA MET A 1 41.38 -8.23 3.87
C MET A 1 40.31 -8.32 2.80
N SER A 2 39.47 -9.35 2.82
CA SER A 2 38.43 -9.60 1.81
C SER A 2 37.23 -8.69 2.05
N ALA A 3 36.90 -7.84 1.09
CA ALA A 3 35.74 -6.97 1.11
C ALA A 3 34.46 -7.80 0.93
N TYR A 4 33.72 -8.00 2.02
CA TYR A 4 32.40 -8.61 2.02
C TYR A 4 31.44 -7.71 1.20
N SER A 5 31.16 -8.10 -0.05
CA SER A 5 30.12 -7.48 -0.87
C SER A 5 28.75 -7.75 -0.23
N ARG A 6 28.21 -6.75 0.47
CA ARG A 6 26.91 -6.81 1.11
C ARG A 6 25.84 -6.86 0.01
N LYS A 7 25.33 -8.06 -0.31
CA LYS A 7 24.26 -8.29 -1.30
C LYS A 7 23.10 -7.34 -0.99
N LYS A 8 22.87 -6.31 -1.83
CA LYS A 8 21.79 -5.33 -1.65
C LYS A 8 20.48 -6.10 -1.46
N ARG A 9 19.83 -5.92 -0.30
CA ARG A 9 18.48 -6.45 -0.09
C ARG A 9 17.54 -5.65 -1.00
N SER A 10 17.20 -6.21 -2.16
CA SER A 10 16.25 -5.58 -3.08
C SER A 10 14.91 -5.43 -2.39
N LEU A 11 14.42 -4.18 -2.29
CA LEU A 11 13.09 -3.87 -1.74
C LEU A 11 11.99 -4.37 -2.69
N LEU A 12 12.32 -4.54 -3.97
CA LEU A 12 11.44 -5.12 -4.98
C LEU A 12 11.79 -6.60 -5.18
N ILE A 13 10.93 -7.48 -4.66
CA ILE A 13 11.04 -8.93 -4.83
C ILE A 13 10.11 -9.39 -5.95
N ASN A 14 8.89 -8.84 -5.99
CA ASN A 14 7.89 -9.12 -7.00
C ASN A 14 7.24 -7.82 -7.47
N PRO A 15 7.87 -7.06 -8.39
CA PRO A 15 7.43 -5.72 -8.75
C PRO A 15 6.02 -5.71 -9.34
N LYS A 16 5.61 -6.77 -10.05
CA LYS A 16 4.25 -6.89 -10.59
C LYS A 16 3.21 -6.88 -9.46
N PHE A 17 3.37 -7.76 -8.47
CA PHE A 17 2.46 -7.81 -7.32
C PHE A 17 2.45 -6.48 -6.54
N GLN A 18 3.63 -5.90 -6.28
CA GLN A 18 3.77 -4.69 -5.49
C GLN A 18 3.07 -3.49 -6.16
N TRP A 19 3.27 -3.29 -7.46
CA TRP A 19 2.61 -2.22 -8.20
C TRP A 19 1.11 -2.43 -8.37
N THR A 20 0.64 -3.67 -8.51
CA THR A 20 -0.81 -3.96 -8.53
C THR A 20 -1.46 -3.59 -7.20
N LEU A 21 -0.85 -3.97 -6.07
CA LEU A 21 -1.38 -3.65 -4.74
C LEU A 21 -1.38 -2.13 -4.48
N ILE A 22 -0.25 -1.45 -4.75
CA ILE A 22 -0.12 -0.01 -4.56
C ILE A 22 -1.08 0.75 -5.47
N GLY A 23 -1.15 0.38 -6.75
CA GLY A 23 -2.03 1.00 -7.73
C GLY A 23 -3.51 0.85 -7.37
N PHE A 24 -3.93 -0.34 -6.93
CA PHE A 24 -5.30 -0.55 -6.44
C PHE A 24 -5.63 0.32 -5.22
N ALA A 25 -4.75 0.34 -4.22
CA ALA A 25 -4.94 1.17 -3.02
C ALA A 25 -4.97 2.67 -3.35
N ALA A 26 -4.08 3.13 -4.24
CA ALA A 26 -4.03 4.51 -4.70
C ALA A 26 -5.29 4.90 -5.49
N ALA A 27 -5.79 4.03 -6.37
CA ALA A 27 -7.03 4.27 -7.12
C ALA A 27 -8.24 4.38 -6.17
N MET A 28 -8.34 3.51 -5.17
CA MET A 28 -9.40 3.58 -4.17
C MET A 28 -9.34 4.88 -3.37
N ALA A 29 -8.15 5.26 -2.90
CA ALA A 29 -7.96 6.51 -2.17
C ALA A 29 -8.27 7.73 -3.03
N ALA A 30 -7.85 7.73 -4.30
CA ALA A 30 -8.16 8.80 -5.24
C ALA A 30 -9.67 8.93 -5.46
N LEU A 31 -10.39 7.81 -5.63
CA LEU A 31 -11.84 7.82 -5.78
C LEU A 31 -12.54 8.42 -4.54
N VAL A 32 -12.09 8.05 -3.34
CA VAL A 32 -12.61 8.61 -2.09
C VAL A 32 -12.31 10.11 -2.01
N LEU A 33 -11.09 10.54 -2.30
CA LEU A 33 -10.70 11.95 -2.28
C LEU A 33 -11.48 12.79 -3.31
N ILE A 34 -11.69 12.26 -4.51
CA ILE A 34 -12.50 12.89 -5.56
C ILE A 34 -13.96 13.03 -5.09
N ALA A 35 -14.53 11.97 -4.50
CA ALA A 35 -15.89 12.02 -3.98
C ALA A 35 -16.03 13.06 -2.86
N VAL A 36 -15.09 13.10 -1.91
CA VAL A 36 -15.07 14.10 -0.83
C VAL A 36 -14.94 15.51 -1.39
N TYR A 37 -14.05 15.73 -2.36
CA TYR A 37 -13.86 17.03 -2.99
C TYR A 37 -15.12 17.49 -3.75
N ALA A 38 -15.78 16.59 -4.48
CA ALA A 38 -17.04 16.89 -5.15
C ALA A 38 -18.15 17.27 -4.16
N LEU A 39 -18.26 16.57 -3.02
CA LEU A 39 -19.20 16.91 -1.96
C LEU A 39 -18.91 18.28 -1.33
N LEU A 40 -17.62 18.63 -1.17
CA LEU A 40 -17.23 19.96 -0.67
C LEU A 40 -17.63 21.08 -1.65
N ILE A 41 -17.35 20.92 -2.95
CA ILE A 41 -17.78 21.88 -3.98
C ILE A 41 -19.30 22.03 -3.96
N PHE A 42 -20.02 20.91 -3.91
CA PHE A 42 -21.48 20.91 -3.81
C PHE A 42 -21.96 21.68 -2.57
N ALA A 43 -21.33 21.48 -1.40
CA ALA A 43 -21.66 22.21 -0.18
C ALA A 43 -21.41 23.72 -0.31
N PHE A 44 -20.29 24.13 -0.92
CA PHE A 44 -20.02 25.56 -1.17
C PHE A 44 -21.04 26.20 -2.10
N HIS A 45 -21.48 25.50 -3.15
CA HIS A 45 -22.59 25.97 -3.98
C HIS A 45 -23.87 26.18 -3.18
N GLN A 46 -24.21 25.27 -2.25
CA GLN A 46 -25.37 25.44 -1.37
C GLN A 46 -25.23 26.68 -0.48
N PHE A 47 -24.05 26.95 0.07
CA PHE A 47 -23.82 28.17 0.87
C PHE A 47 -23.99 29.44 0.04
N VAL A 48 -23.53 29.47 -1.21
CA VAL A 48 -23.78 30.61 -2.10
C VAL A 48 -25.29 30.80 -2.32
N GLN A 49 -26.04 29.73 -2.58
CA GLN A 49 -27.49 29.81 -2.79
C GLN A 49 -28.23 30.37 -1.57
N ILE A 50 -27.82 29.99 -0.35
CA ILE A 50 -28.40 30.53 0.89
C ILE A 50 -28.23 32.06 0.96
N GLY A 51 -27.05 32.58 0.61
CA GLY A 51 -26.80 34.02 0.58
C GLY A 51 -27.67 34.75 -0.44
N VAL A 52 -27.83 34.17 -1.62
CA VAL A 52 -28.69 34.72 -2.69
C VAL A 52 -30.15 34.75 -2.25
N GLN A 53 -30.66 33.66 -1.65
CA GLN A 53 -32.03 33.57 -1.15
C GLN A 53 -32.31 34.53 0.01
N ALA A 54 -31.30 34.84 0.81
CA ALA A 54 -31.37 35.85 1.85
C ALA A 54 -31.37 37.29 1.29
N GLY A 55 -31.29 37.48 -0.03
CA GLY A 55 -31.29 38.78 -0.69
C GLY A 55 -29.97 39.55 -0.53
N LEU A 56 -28.87 38.86 -0.21
CA LEU A 56 -27.57 39.53 -0.07
C LEU A 56 -27.06 39.97 -1.45
N PRO A 57 -26.56 41.22 -1.57
CA PRO A 57 -25.97 41.67 -2.82
C PRO A 57 -24.69 40.88 -3.14
N PRO A 58 -24.33 40.71 -4.43
CA PRO A 58 -23.14 39.93 -4.82
C PRO A 58 -21.81 40.43 -4.21
N GLU A 59 -21.71 41.73 -3.94
CA GLU A 59 -20.56 42.40 -3.31
C GLU A 59 -20.45 42.14 -1.79
N HIS A 60 -21.44 41.46 -1.19
CA HIS A 60 -21.50 41.25 0.25
C HIS A 60 -20.34 40.39 0.75
N ILE A 61 -19.78 40.77 1.92
CA ILE A 61 -18.64 40.08 2.57
C ILE A 61 -18.86 38.57 2.77
N TYR A 62 -20.11 38.13 2.86
CA TYR A 62 -20.49 36.72 2.91
C TYR A 62 -19.93 35.93 1.71
N PHE A 63 -20.14 36.39 0.48
CA PHE A 63 -19.68 35.67 -0.71
C PHE A 63 -18.16 35.66 -0.82
N GLN A 64 -17.51 36.77 -0.45
CA GLN A 64 -16.05 36.84 -0.37
C GLN A 64 -15.50 35.84 0.64
N PHE A 65 -16.13 35.73 1.81
CA PHE A 65 -15.77 34.74 2.82
C PHE A 65 -15.95 33.30 2.30
N ILE A 66 -17.07 33.00 1.65
CA ILE A 66 -17.32 31.67 1.07
C ILE A 66 -16.27 31.29 0.03
N HIS A 67 -15.92 32.19 -0.89
CA HIS A 67 -14.87 31.94 -1.88
C HIS A 67 -13.48 31.79 -1.27
N MET A 68 -13.17 32.59 -0.24
CA MET A 68 -11.91 32.44 0.50
C MET A 68 -11.83 31.06 1.20
N GLN A 69 -12.93 30.60 1.79
CA GLN A 69 -13.03 29.28 2.38
C GLN A 69 -12.89 28.18 1.31
N GLU A 70 -13.61 28.28 0.20
CA GLU A 70 -13.51 27.34 -0.92
C GLU A 70 -12.06 27.18 -1.41
N SER A 71 -11.35 28.29 -1.62
CA SER A 71 -9.93 28.28 -2.01
C SER A 71 -9.05 27.63 -0.93
N THR A 72 -9.31 27.91 0.34
CA THR A 72 -8.56 27.33 1.47
C THR A 72 -8.76 25.82 1.55
N PHE A 73 -10.01 25.36 1.48
CA PHE A 73 -10.34 23.93 1.49
C PHE A 73 -9.76 23.19 0.27
N SER A 74 -9.76 23.82 -0.90
CA SER A 74 -9.16 23.26 -2.11
C SER A 74 -7.66 23.03 -1.96
N ARG A 75 -6.94 23.99 -1.35
CA ARG A 75 -5.51 23.83 -1.03
C ARG A 75 -5.28 22.73 0.00
N ILE A 76 -6.09 22.68 1.06
CA ILE A 76 -6.01 21.64 2.09
C ILE A 76 -6.22 20.25 1.46
N MET A 77 -7.23 20.10 0.59
CA MET A 77 -7.50 18.83 -0.11
C MET A 77 -6.34 18.41 -1.01
N LEU A 78 -5.74 19.34 -1.74
CA LEU A 78 -4.55 19.05 -2.55
C LEU A 78 -3.37 18.59 -1.67
N THR A 79 -3.09 19.31 -0.58
CA THR A 79 -2.03 18.92 0.36
C THR A 79 -2.29 17.55 0.98
N LEU A 80 -3.54 17.27 1.38
CA LEU A 80 -3.94 15.98 1.92
C LEU A 80 -3.76 14.86 0.89
N ALA A 81 -4.15 15.08 -0.37
CA ALA A 81 -3.99 14.11 -1.46
C ALA A 81 -2.51 13.75 -1.68
N LEU A 82 -1.61 14.75 -1.65
CA LEU A 82 -0.17 14.52 -1.76
C LEU A 82 0.38 13.71 -0.58
N ILE A 83 -0.02 14.05 0.65
CA ILE A 83 0.41 13.33 1.86
C ILE A 83 -0.06 11.86 1.81
N VAL A 84 -1.35 11.65 1.50
CA VAL A 84 -1.93 10.30 1.35
C VAL A 84 -1.19 9.51 0.26
N GLY A 85 -0.89 10.15 -0.89
CA GLY A 85 -0.11 9.52 -1.96
C GLY A 85 1.27 9.04 -1.49
N ILE A 86 2.01 9.88 -0.78
CA ILE A 86 3.34 9.52 -0.23
C ILE A 86 3.22 8.35 0.76
N ILE A 87 2.23 8.39 1.66
CA ILE A 87 1.99 7.34 2.65
C ILE A 87 1.63 6.01 1.96
N LEU A 88 0.76 6.03 0.96
CA LEU A 88 0.34 4.82 0.25
C LEU A 88 1.49 4.19 -0.54
N VAL A 89 2.30 4.99 -1.22
CA VAL A 89 3.47 4.48 -1.97
C VAL A 89 4.50 3.91 -1.00
N SER A 90 4.90 4.68 0.02
CA SER A 90 5.93 4.24 0.97
C SER A 90 5.47 3.05 1.82
N GLY A 91 4.27 3.12 2.40
CA GLY A 91 3.66 2.05 3.19
C GLY A 91 3.36 0.81 2.35
N GLY A 92 2.84 0.99 1.14
CA GLY A 92 2.58 -0.10 0.21
C GLY A 92 3.84 -0.83 -0.22
N LEU A 93 4.96 -0.13 -0.45
CA LEU A 93 6.25 -0.78 -0.72
C LEU A 93 6.74 -1.62 0.48
N VAL A 94 6.63 -1.09 1.70
CA VAL A 94 7.05 -1.80 2.92
C VAL A 94 6.19 -3.03 3.18
N ILE A 95 4.87 -2.89 3.14
CA ILE A 95 3.92 -4.00 3.38
C ILE A 95 4.07 -5.05 2.29
N SER A 96 4.09 -4.64 1.03
CA SER A 96 4.19 -5.58 -0.09
C SER A 96 5.54 -6.32 -0.10
N HIS A 97 6.63 -5.70 0.36
CA HIS A 97 7.92 -6.39 0.54
C HIS A 97 7.84 -7.50 1.59
N LYS A 98 7.20 -7.22 2.74
CA LYS A 98 6.99 -8.17 3.84
C LYS A 98 6.06 -9.33 3.47
N ILE A 99 5.22 -9.16 2.45
CA ILE A 99 4.38 -10.22 1.87
C ILE A 99 5.17 -10.99 0.81
N ALA A 100 5.80 -10.28 -0.14
CA ALA A 100 6.46 -10.91 -1.28
C ALA A 100 7.70 -11.72 -0.88
N GLY A 101 8.39 -11.35 0.19
CA GLY A 101 9.56 -12.07 0.69
C GLY A 101 9.28 -13.53 1.06
N PRO A 102 8.37 -13.79 2.02
CA PRO A 102 7.89 -15.13 2.36
C PRO A 102 7.43 -15.94 1.15
N ILE A 103 6.54 -15.37 0.32
CA ILE A 103 5.97 -16.07 -0.84
C ILE A 103 7.03 -16.44 -1.87
N TYR A 104 7.95 -15.52 -2.18
CA TYR A 104 9.05 -15.80 -3.12
C TYR A 104 9.98 -16.90 -2.60
N ARG A 105 10.28 -16.89 -1.29
CA ARG A 105 11.09 -17.96 -0.68
C ARG A 105 10.38 -19.30 -0.80
N MET A 106 9.09 -19.36 -0.47
CA MET A 106 8.29 -20.58 -0.59
C MET A 106 8.23 -21.12 -2.02
N GLN A 107 8.03 -20.24 -3.00
CA GLN A 107 8.03 -20.63 -4.41
C GLN A 107 9.38 -21.24 -4.83
N LYS A 108 10.49 -20.70 -4.34
CA LYS A 108 11.82 -21.25 -4.60
C LYS A 108 11.98 -22.66 -4.03
N GLU A 109 11.55 -22.87 -2.78
CA GLU A 109 11.63 -24.19 -2.14
C GLU A 109 10.76 -25.22 -2.89
N PHE A 110 9.52 -24.87 -3.24
CA PHE A 110 8.64 -25.76 -4.00
C PHE A 110 9.21 -26.12 -5.37
N ASN A 111 9.81 -25.16 -6.09
CA ASN A 111 10.45 -25.43 -7.37
C ASN A 111 11.66 -26.36 -7.23
N GLY A 112 12.46 -26.20 -6.17
CA GLY A 112 13.57 -27.11 -5.87
C GLY A 112 13.10 -28.54 -5.57
N MET A 113 12.04 -28.68 -4.77
CA MET A 113 11.40 -29.98 -4.52
C MET A 113 10.90 -30.64 -5.80
N ALA A 114 10.28 -29.86 -6.69
CA ALA A 114 9.75 -30.36 -7.97
C ALA A 114 10.85 -30.76 -8.96
N ALA A 115 12.02 -30.09 -8.93
CA ALA A 115 13.17 -30.40 -9.79
C ALA A 115 13.91 -31.68 -9.38
N GLY A 116 13.58 -32.28 -8.23
CA GLY A 116 14.27 -33.46 -7.72
C GLY A 116 15.65 -33.17 -7.14
N ASP A 117 16.01 -31.88 -6.99
CA ASP A 117 17.23 -31.49 -6.28
C ASP A 117 17.20 -32.13 -4.87
N PRO A 118 18.35 -32.60 -4.34
CA PRO A 118 18.44 -32.95 -2.94
C PRO A 118 18.14 -31.67 -2.17
N VAL A 119 16.89 -31.54 -1.73
CA VAL A 119 16.43 -30.39 -0.97
C VAL A 119 17.39 -30.33 0.21
N ASP A 120 18.20 -29.29 0.25
CA ASP A 120 19.08 -29.03 1.38
C ASP A 120 18.14 -28.48 2.47
N LEU A 121 17.43 -29.42 3.11
CA LEU A 121 16.21 -29.23 3.90
C LEU A 121 16.54 -28.55 5.23
N THR A 122 17.09 -27.36 5.13
CA THR A 122 17.20 -26.41 6.23
C THR A 122 15.80 -25.83 6.47
N PRO A 123 15.34 -25.76 7.72
CA PRO A 123 14.04 -25.18 8.01
C PRO A 123 13.97 -23.74 7.49
N VAL A 124 12.87 -23.44 6.81
CA VAL A 124 12.56 -22.10 6.31
C VAL A 124 12.18 -21.23 7.50
N HIS A 125 12.74 -20.02 7.54
CA HIS A 125 12.43 -19.03 8.55
C HIS A 125 12.20 -17.67 7.91
N PHE A 126 11.05 -17.07 8.13
CA PHE A 126 10.78 -15.70 7.65
C PHE A 126 11.38 -14.66 8.59
N ARG A 127 11.54 -13.42 8.11
CA ARG A 127 12.13 -12.36 8.92
C ARG A 127 11.12 -11.90 9.97
N LYS A 128 11.62 -11.34 11.07
CA LYS A 128 10.75 -10.76 12.10
C LYS A 128 9.86 -9.67 11.49
N GLY A 129 8.55 -9.83 11.61
CA GLY A 129 7.55 -8.90 11.10
C GLY A 129 7.25 -9.02 9.60
N ASP A 130 7.73 -10.09 8.94
CA ASP A 130 7.15 -10.55 7.68
C ASP A 130 5.75 -11.16 7.93
N TYR A 131 4.93 -11.22 6.89
CA TYR A 131 3.61 -11.85 6.96
C TYR A 131 3.71 -13.37 6.81
N PHE A 132 2.67 -14.07 7.27
CA PHE A 132 2.51 -15.52 7.17
C PHE A 132 3.59 -16.38 7.88
N PRO A 133 4.02 -16.06 9.13
CA PRO A 133 4.97 -16.92 9.84
C PRO A 133 4.50 -18.39 9.93
N GLU A 134 3.19 -18.62 10.07
CA GLU A 134 2.57 -19.94 10.12
C GLU A 134 2.78 -20.79 8.85
N LEU A 135 3.02 -20.14 7.71
CA LEU A 135 3.34 -20.82 6.46
C LEU A 135 4.75 -21.44 6.51
N ALA A 136 5.71 -20.78 7.17
CA ALA A 136 7.03 -21.36 7.41
C ALA A 136 6.94 -22.57 8.34
N ASP A 137 6.15 -22.47 9.41
CA ASP A 137 5.96 -23.57 10.37
C ASP A 137 5.33 -24.80 9.69
N SER A 138 4.27 -24.58 8.92
CA SER A 138 3.58 -25.63 8.16
C SER A 138 4.51 -26.30 7.14
N PHE A 139 5.32 -25.51 6.45
CA PHE A 139 6.32 -26.03 5.51
C PHE A 139 7.40 -26.87 6.20
N ASN A 140 7.91 -26.39 7.34
CA ASN A 140 8.93 -27.10 8.11
C ASN A 140 8.41 -28.43 8.67
N ALA A 141 7.14 -28.49 9.10
CA ALA A 141 6.49 -29.73 9.51
C ALA A 141 6.41 -30.73 8.34
N LEU A 142 6.01 -30.27 7.15
CA LEU A 142 5.97 -31.09 5.93
C LEU A 142 7.36 -31.64 5.58
N VAL A 143 8.38 -30.78 5.61
CA VAL A 143 9.77 -31.15 5.36
C VAL A 143 10.26 -32.23 6.33
N THR A 144 9.89 -32.12 7.62
CA THR A 144 10.22 -33.13 8.64
C THR A 144 9.62 -34.49 8.31
N ILE A 145 8.33 -34.54 7.97
CA ILE A 145 7.63 -35.78 7.59
C ILE A 145 8.18 -36.36 6.28
N TRP A 146 8.51 -35.50 5.32
CA TRP A 146 9.04 -35.94 4.04
C TRP A 146 10.42 -36.59 4.20
N LYS A 147 11.29 -36.04 5.06
CA LYS A 147 12.56 -36.67 5.45
C LYS A 147 12.37 -38.04 6.06
N SER A 148 11.42 -38.20 6.98
CA SER A 148 11.22 -39.47 7.67
C SER A 148 10.69 -40.59 6.77
N LYS A 149 10.15 -40.25 5.59
CA LYS A 149 9.61 -41.22 4.61
C LYS A 149 10.56 -41.53 3.45
N LYS A 150 11.69 -40.83 3.33
CA LYS A 150 12.69 -41.13 2.30
C LYS A 150 13.51 -42.35 2.79
N PRO A 151 13.55 -43.47 2.03
CA PRO A 151 14.31 -44.66 2.43
C PRO A 151 15.81 -44.40 2.46
#